data_AF-A0A958QUD9-F1
#
_entry.id   AF-A0A958QUD9-F1
#
_cell.length_a   1.000
_cell.length_b   1.000
_cell.length_c   1.000
_cell.angle_alpha   90.00
_cell.angle_beta   90.00
_cell.angle_gamma   90.00
#
_symmetry.space_group_name_H-M   'P 1'
#
loop_
_entity.id
_entity.type
_entity.pdbx_description
1 polymer ?
#
loop_
_entity_poly.entity_id
_entity_poly.type
_entity_poly.pdbx_seq_one_letter_code
_entity_poly.pdbx_strand_id
1 'polypeptide(L)' 'KPKIRDIIIVILSSKTYSQVSTKDGKDVLRGEIRDQVNLFLTKGQIKRVYFTELIYN' A
#
# COMPACT_ATOMS: atom_id res chain seq x y z
N LYS A 1 10.28 8.09 11.56
CA LYS A 1 10.49 8.33 10.10
C LYS A 1 9.12 8.37 9.40
N PRO A 2 8.54 9.57 9.18
CA PRO A 2 7.18 9.75 8.61
C PRO A 2 7.02 9.26 7.16
N LYS A 3 8.13 9.09 6.43
CA LYS A 3 8.13 8.77 4.99
C LYS A 3 7.29 7.55 4.56
N ILE A 4 7.29 6.46 5.33
CA ILE A 4 6.52 5.25 4.95
C ILE A 4 5.02 5.53 5.02
N ARG A 5 4.57 6.25 6.06
CA ARG A 5 3.17 6.62 6.21
C ARG A 5 2.74 7.57 5.09
N ASP A 6 3.58 8.56 4.78
CA ASP A 6 3.30 9.52 3.71
C ASP A 6 3.18 8.82 2.34
N ILE A 7 4.07 7.87 2.04
CA ILE A 7 4.00 7.06 0.81
C ILE A 7 2.67 6.29 0.75
N ILE A 8 2.28 5.64 1.84
CA ILE A 8 1.01 4.89 1.90
C ILE A 8 -0.17 5.84 1.68
N ILE A 9 -0.17 7.02 2.29
CA ILE A 9 -1.23 8.03 2.10
C ILE A 9 -1.32 8.46 0.63
N VAL A 10 -0.19 8.78 0.00
CA VAL A 10 -0.16 9.18 -1.42
C VAL A 10 -0.71 8.07 -2.32
N ILE A 11 -0.31 6.82 -2.08
CA ILE A 11 -0.81 5.66 -2.83
C ILE A 11 -2.32 5.55 -2.65
N LEU A 12 -2.83 5.58 -1.41
CA LEU A 12 -4.26 5.42 -1.13
C LEU A 12 -5.11 6.56 -1.72
N SER A 13 -4.63 7.81 -1.63
CA SER A 13 -5.31 8.97 -2.20
C SER A 13 -5.41 8.94 -3.72
N SER A 14 -4.57 8.15 -4.40
CA SER A 14 -4.61 7.97 -5.86
C SER A 14 -5.61 6.91 -6.34
N LYS A 15 -6.26 6.18 -5.42
CA LYS A 15 -7.08 5.01 -5.74
C LYS A 15 -8.57 5.30 -5.64
N THR A 16 -9.33 4.66 -6.53
CA THR A 16 -10.79 4.65 -6.47
C THR A 16 -11.30 3.43 -5.70
N TYR A 17 -12.55 3.49 -5.23
CA TYR A 17 -13.19 2.36 -4.55
C TYR A 17 -13.18 1.06 -5.38
N SER A 18 -13.43 1.15 -6.69
CA SER A 18 -13.43 -0.02 -7.58
C SER A 18 -12.06 -0.69 -7.68
N GLN A 19 -10.98 0.09 -7.52
CA GLN A 19 -9.60 -0.43 -7.55
C GLN A 19 -9.19 -1.16 -6.28
N VAL A 20 -9.88 -0.95 -5.15
CA VAL A 20 -9.46 -1.48 -3.83
C VAL A 20 -10.50 -2.34 -3.14
N SER A 21 -11.72 -2.42 -3.67
CA SER A 21 -12.83 -3.20 -3.09
C SER A 21 -12.74 -4.70 -3.41
N THR A 22 -12.20 -5.06 -4.57
CA THR A 22 -12.06 -6.44 -5.02
C THR A 22 -10.83 -7.13 -4.39
N LYS A 23 -10.83 -8.46 -4.37
CA LYS A 23 -9.67 -9.24 -3.88
C LYS A 23 -8.41 -8.92 -4.68
N ASP A 24 -8.52 -8.93 -6.01
CA ASP A 24 -7.41 -8.63 -6.91
C ASP A 24 -6.91 -7.20 -6.73
N GLY A 25 -7.83 -6.25 -6.55
CA GLY A 25 -7.49 -4.86 -6.24
C GLY A 25 -6.69 -4.73 -4.93
N LYS A 26 -7.07 -5.49 -3.90
CA LYS A 26 -6.31 -5.54 -2.63
C LYS A 26 -4.93 -6.15 -2.82
N ASP A 27 -4.80 -7.19 -3.65
CA ASP A 27 -3.50 -7.81 -3.94
C ASP A 27 -2.57 -6.86 -4.72
N VAL A 28 -3.12 -6.14 -5.71
CA VAL A 28 -2.41 -5.08 -6.42
C VAL A 28 -1.95 -3.98 -5.45
N LEU A 29 -2.84 -3.51 -4.57
CA LEU A 29 -2.51 -2.46 -3.60
C LEU A 29 -1.41 -2.89 -2.62
N ARG A 30 -1.43 -4.15 -2.16
CA ARG A 30 -0.34 -4.71 -1.32
C ARG A 30 0.99 -4.69 -2.05
N GLY A 31 0.99 -5.10 -3.32
CA GLY A 31 2.18 -5.08 -4.18
C GLY A 31 2.73 -3.68 -4.36
N GLU A 32 1.87 -2.74 -4.72
CA GLU A 32 2.24 -1.33 -4.93
C GLU A 32 2.82 -0.69 -3.67
N ILE A 33 2.20 -0.88 -2.50
CA ILE A 33 2.73 -0.38 -1.22
C ILE A 33 4.11 -1.00 -0.93
N ARG A 34 4.25 -2.32 -1.10
CA ARG A 34 5.53 -3.02 -0.88
C ARG A 34 6.62 -2.43 -1.77
N ASP A 35 6.34 -2.31 -3.06
CA ASP A 35 7.32 -1.93 -4.06
C ASP A 35 7.72 -0.46 -3.88
N GLN A 36 6.75 0.44 -3.69
CA GLN A 36 7.02 1.86 -3.44
C GLN A 36 7.80 2.07 -2.14
N VAL A 37 7.45 1.40 -1.04
CA VAL A 37 8.19 1.56 0.21
C VAL A 37 9.61 1.02 0.07
N ASN A 38 9.81 -0.10 -0.63
CA ASN A 38 11.13 -0.68 -0.87
C ASN A 38 12.08 0.24 -1.63
N LEU A 39 11.58 1.09 -2.54
CA LEU A 39 12.42 2.08 -3.25
C LEU A 39 13.11 3.08 -2.31
N PHE A 40 12.54 3.32 -1.12
CA PHE A 40 13.10 4.26 -0.14
C PHE A 40 13.87 3.57 0.99
N LEU A 41 13.93 2.23 1.01
CA LEU A 41 14.69 1.49 2.00
C LEU A 41 16.14 1.36 1.55
N THR A 42 17.05 1.99 2.30
CA THR A 42 18.50 1.85 2.07
C THR A 42 19.10 0.61 2.74
N LYS A 43 18.34 -0.03 3.64
CA LYS A 43 18.71 -1.28 4.33
C LYS A 43 17.46 -2.12 4.56
N GLY A 44 17.55 -3.42 4.25
CA GLY A 44 16.43 -4.36 4.35
C GLY A 44 15.39 -4.18 3.25
N GLN A 45 14.39 -5.06 3.25
CA GLN A 45 13.26 -5.03 2.30
C GLN A 45 11.97 -5.53 2.96
N ILE A 46 10.85 -4.91 2.61
CA ILE A 46 9.50 -5.41 2.90
C ILE A 46 9.22 -6.58 1.96
N LYS A 47 8.93 -7.75 2.56
CA LYS A 47 8.57 -8.96 1.82
C LYS A 47 7.08 -9.07 1.54
N ARG A 48 6.24 -8.65 2.49
CA ARG A 48 4.78 -8.80 2.43
C ARG A 48 4.09 -7.65 3.15
N VAL A 49 2.94 -7.24 2.62
CA VAL A 49 2.04 -6.23 3.19
C VAL A 49 0.70 -6.92 3.46
N TYR A 50 0.16 -6.73 4.65
CA TYR A 50 -1.12 -7.30 5.05
C TYR A 50 -2.05 -6.18 5.53
N PHE A 51 -3.31 -6.25 5.11
CA PHE A 51 -4.37 -5.38 5.62
C PHE A 51 -5.11 -6.15 6.70
N THR A 52 -5.18 -5.58 7.90
CA THR A 52 -5.98 -6.12 9.00
C THR A 52 -7.45 -5.78 8.81
N GLU A 53 -7.72 -4.55 8.37
CA GLU A 53 -9.07 -4.03 8.20
C GLU A 53 -9.09 -3.02 7.06
N LEU A 54 -10.18 -3.02 6.29
CA LEU A 54 -10.47 -2.04 5.24
C LEU A 54 -11.91 -1.60 5.42
N ILE A 55 -12.09 -0.35 5.84
CA ILE A 55 -13.40 0.27 6.07
C ILE A 55 -13.71 1.13 4.84
N TYR A 56 -14.91 0.95 4.29
CA TYR A 56 -15.43 1.77 3.19
C TYR A 56 -16.64 2.53 3.74
N ASN A 57 -16.66 3.85 3.54
CA ASN A 57 -17.83 4.69 3.81
C ASN A 57 -18.80 4.69 2.62
#